data_AF-A0A4Q2USX5-F1
#
_entry.id   AF-A0A4Q2USX5-F1
#
_cell.length_a   1.000
_cell.length_b   1.000
_cell.length_c   1.000
_cell.angle_alpha   90.00
_cell.angle_beta   90.00
_cell.angle_gamma   90.00
#
_symmetry.space_group_name_H-M   'P 1'
#
loop_
_entity.id
_entity.type
_entity.pdbx_description
1 polymer ?
#
loop_
_entity_poly.entity_id
_entity_poly.type
_entity_poly.pdbx_seq_one_letter_code
_entity_poly.pdbx_strand_id
1 'polypeptide(L)'
;VAGKDEEALRTAMRQLHATIGSFRNSTGKRTYVILAGDFNRHDQLWGGDDVTGRRQGEAGPIIDLMDEHGLLSLLPRGTKTWEGPGGESTIDLTLASAQLADEMVHCGIYPTEHGSDHRAIQAEFDLAMPERTAEPRLLFKNAPWNAIRERVKEKLSPLPWDGDVQTQTDRLMDVVLDAIHDLVPRAKPSPYAKRWWTTDLTKLRRTYTFWRNLARARRRAGQRIDSLEDRAKESGKEYHDAIKRQKKTHWDDFLADGTNI
;
A
#
# COMPACT_ATOMS: atom_id res chain seq x y z
N VAL A 1 -23.46 -8.41 12.71
CA VAL A 1 -21.99 -8.38 12.85
C VAL A 1 -21.43 -8.78 11.50
N ALA A 2 -20.91 -7.82 10.74
CA ALA A 2 -20.21 -8.10 9.49
C ALA A 2 -18.95 -8.90 9.84
N GLY A 3 -18.89 -10.17 9.42
CA GLY A 3 -17.81 -11.09 9.82
C GLY A 3 -18.19 -12.59 9.79
N LYS A 4 -19.49 -12.91 9.72
CA LYS A 4 -20.00 -14.30 9.62
C LYS A 4 -20.58 -14.66 8.23
N ASP A 5 -20.09 -14.05 7.16
CA ASP A 5 -20.49 -14.48 5.83
C ASP A 5 -19.57 -15.61 5.37
N GLU A 6 -19.97 -16.84 5.69
CA GLU A 6 -19.26 -18.06 5.26
C GLU A 6 -19.19 -18.16 3.73
N GLU A 7 -20.21 -17.65 3.02
CA GLU A 7 -20.22 -17.69 1.55
C GLU A 7 -19.24 -16.67 0.96
N ALA A 8 -19.11 -15.50 1.57
CA ALA A 8 -18.08 -14.53 1.19
C ALA A 8 -16.67 -15.10 1.40
N LEU A 9 -16.42 -15.80 2.53
CA LEU A 9 -15.15 -16.48 2.77
C LEU A 9 -14.89 -17.55 1.70
N ARG A 10 -15.86 -18.44 1.45
CA ARG A 10 -15.74 -19.49 0.41
C ARG A 10 -15.49 -18.90 -0.97
N THR A 11 -16.17 -17.80 -1.31
CA THR A 11 -15.99 -17.10 -2.58
C THR A 11 -14.59 -16.50 -2.70
N ALA A 12 -14.10 -15.85 -1.64
CA ALA A 12 -12.74 -15.30 -1.60
C ALA A 12 -11.68 -16.41 -1.74
N MET A 13 -11.84 -17.54 -1.04
CA MET A 13 -10.92 -18.68 -1.16
C MET A 13 -10.93 -19.28 -2.58
N ARG A 14 -12.11 -19.41 -3.20
CA ARG A 14 -12.24 -19.86 -4.60
C ARG A 14 -11.51 -18.93 -5.58
N GLN A 15 -11.64 -17.62 -5.38
CA GLN A 15 -10.95 -16.62 -6.19
C GLN A 15 -9.44 -16.73 -6.02
N LEU A 16 -8.94 -16.80 -4.78
CA LEU A 16 -7.52 -16.98 -4.49
C LEU A 16 -6.98 -18.26 -5.12
N HIS A 17 -7.68 -19.38 -4.98
CA HIS A 17 -7.31 -20.65 -5.61
C HIS A 17 -7.17 -20.51 -7.13
N ALA A 18 -8.19 -19.95 -7.79
CA ALA A 18 -8.18 -19.76 -9.24
C ALA A 18 -7.05 -18.82 -9.71
N THR A 19 -6.81 -17.73 -8.97
CA THR A 19 -5.73 -16.78 -9.26
C THR A 19 -4.36 -17.45 -9.11
N ILE A 20 -4.10 -18.14 -8.00
CA ILE A 20 -2.82 -18.83 -7.77
C ILE A 20 -2.58 -19.90 -8.85
N GLY A 21 -3.60 -20.69 -9.18
CA GLY A 21 -3.52 -21.71 -10.23
C GLY A 21 -3.23 -21.11 -11.61
N SER A 22 -3.95 -20.05 -11.99
CA SER A 22 -3.76 -19.37 -13.28
C SER A 22 -2.34 -18.80 -13.43
N PHE A 23 -1.80 -18.15 -12.40
CA PHE A 23 -0.45 -17.57 -12.45
C PHE A 23 0.66 -18.62 -12.49
N ARG A 24 0.51 -19.71 -11.72
CA ARG A 24 1.47 -20.82 -11.73
C ARG A 24 1.51 -21.52 -13.09
N ASN A 25 0.36 -21.66 -13.76
CA ASN A 25 0.27 -22.36 -15.05
C ASN A 25 0.66 -21.49 -16.26
N SER A 26 0.50 -20.16 -16.19
CA SER A 26 0.68 -19.27 -17.34
C SER A 26 2.12 -18.79 -17.56
N THR A 27 2.91 -18.65 -16.49
CA THR A 27 4.18 -17.90 -16.57
C THR A 27 5.41 -18.76 -16.88
N GLY A 28 5.31 -20.09 -16.72
CA GLY A 28 6.45 -21.02 -16.87
C GLY A 28 7.62 -20.71 -15.94
N LYS A 29 7.43 -19.80 -14.97
CA LYS A 29 8.44 -19.30 -14.03
C LYS A 29 8.06 -19.73 -12.62
N ARG A 30 9.06 -19.81 -11.74
CA ARG A 30 8.86 -20.04 -10.31
C ARG A 30 8.08 -18.84 -9.75
N THR A 31 6.90 -19.11 -9.20
CA THR A 31 6.01 -18.11 -8.61
C THR A 31 5.94 -18.31 -7.10
N TYR A 32 6.47 -17.35 -6.36
CA TYR A 32 6.31 -17.27 -4.91
C TYR A 32 4.95 -16.67 -4.57
N VAL A 33 4.28 -17.25 -3.57
CA VAL A 33 2.96 -16.79 -3.11
C VAL A 33 3.09 -16.32 -1.67
N ILE A 34 2.58 -15.13 -1.38
CA ILE A 34 2.40 -14.61 -0.03
C ILE A 34 0.96 -14.09 0.10
N LEU A 35 0.28 -14.48 1.18
CA LEU A 35 -1.04 -13.98 1.57
C LEU A 35 -0.89 -13.35 2.95
N ALA A 36 -1.18 -12.07 3.09
CA ALA A 36 -1.05 -11.36 4.35
C ALA A 36 -2.22 -10.40 4.59
N GLY A 37 -2.70 -10.34 5.82
CA GLY A 37 -3.77 -9.42 6.21
C GLY A 37 -4.57 -9.91 7.41
N ASP A 38 -5.68 -9.24 7.66
CA ASP A 38 -6.66 -9.59 8.70
C ASP A 38 -7.65 -10.64 8.15
N PHE A 39 -7.50 -11.88 8.61
CA PHE A 39 -8.39 -12.98 8.22
C PHE A 39 -9.67 -13.01 9.06
N ASN A 40 -9.71 -12.33 10.22
CA ASN A 40 -10.82 -12.40 11.18
C ASN A 40 -11.27 -13.84 11.47
N ARG A 41 -10.32 -14.79 11.52
CA ARG A 41 -10.54 -16.20 11.81
C ARG A 41 -9.52 -16.74 12.82
N HIS A 42 -9.98 -17.67 13.63
CA HIS A 42 -9.28 -18.30 14.74
C HIS A 42 -9.16 -19.78 14.43
N ASP A 43 -7.96 -20.29 14.59
CA ASP A 43 -7.71 -21.72 14.57
C ASP A 43 -6.52 -22.03 15.47
N GLN A 44 -6.49 -23.24 16.02
CA GLN A 44 -5.36 -23.69 16.83
C GLN A 44 -4.07 -23.79 16.01
N LEU A 45 -4.15 -23.93 14.68
CA LEU A 45 -2.99 -23.99 13.78
C LEU A 45 -2.09 -22.76 13.91
N TRP A 46 -2.68 -21.56 14.03
CA TRP A 46 -1.93 -20.30 14.18
C TRP A 46 -2.15 -19.62 15.53
N GLY A 47 -3.33 -19.71 16.12
CA GLY A 47 -3.69 -18.99 17.35
C GLY A 47 -3.24 -19.66 18.65
N GLY A 48 -2.72 -20.88 18.58
CA GLY A 48 -2.27 -21.62 19.74
C GLY A 48 -3.39 -22.35 20.49
N ASP A 49 -3.05 -22.91 21.66
CA ASP A 49 -3.97 -23.70 22.48
C ASP A 49 -5.03 -22.85 23.18
N ASP A 50 -4.83 -21.53 23.25
CA ASP A 50 -5.77 -20.57 23.84
C ASP A 50 -7.05 -20.38 23.01
N VAL A 51 -7.08 -20.87 21.76
CA VAL A 51 -8.25 -20.74 20.90
C VAL A 51 -9.37 -21.62 21.43
N THR A 52 -10.46 -20.99 21.85
CA THR A 52 -11.62 -21.68 22.43
C THR A 52 -12.28 -22.62 21.41
N GLY A 53 -12.68 -23.82 21.82
CA GLY A 53 -13.38 -24.79 20.95
C GLY A 53 -14.67 -24.29 20.30
N ARG A 54 -15.30 -23.23 20.85
CA ARG A 54 -16.47 -22.57 20.22
C ARG A 54 -16.18 -21.90 18.87
N ARG A 55 -14.90 -21.66 18.56
CA ARG A 55 -14.43 -21.07 17.29
C ARG A 55 -13.83 -22.12 16.34
N GLN A 56 -13.86 -23.39 16.72
CA GLN A 56 -13.32 -24.46 15.87
C GLN A 56 -14.10 -24.55 14.56
N GLY A 57 -13.39 -24.67 13.44
CA GLY A 57 -13.96 -24.83 12.11
C GLY A 57 -14.20 -23.53 11.33
N GLU A 58 -14.11 -22.35 11.96
CA GLU A 58 -14.29 -21.08 11.24
C GLU A 58 -13.20 -20.82 10.18
N ALA A 59 -12.06 -21.48 10.35
CA ALA A 59 -10.89 -21.42 9.50
C ALA A 59 -10.82 -22.49 8.39
N GLY A 60 -11.77 -23.43 8.34
CA GLY A 60 -11.73 -24.58 7.42
C GLY A 60 -11.35 -24.22 5.98
N PRO A 61 -12.06 -23.28 5.33
CA PRO A 61 -11.73 -22.88 3.96
C PRO A 61 -10.32 -22.29 3.77
N ILE A 62 -9.74 -21.68 4.80
CA ILE A 62 -8.37 -21.15 4.76
C ILE A 62 -7.37 -22.29 4.88
N ILE A 63 -7.64 -23.26 5.76
CA ILE A 63 -6.81 -24.46 5.93
C ILE A 63 -6.80 -25.29 4.65
N ASP A 64 -7.96 -25.46 4.00
CA ASP A 64 -8.06 -26.14 2.71
C ASP A 64 -7.18 -25.44 1.65
N LEU A 65 -7.24 -24.10 1.56
CA LEU A 65 -6.39 -23.34 0.66
C LEU A 65 -4.89 -23.49 0.99
N MET A 66 -4.55 -23.55 2.28
CA MET A 66 -3.17 -23.76 2.72
C MET A 66 -2.65 -25.13 2.28
N ASP A 67 -3.43 -26.19 2.48
CA ASP A 67 -3.08 -27.55 2.07
C ASP A 67 -2.93 -27.65 0.55
N GLU A 68 -3.91 -27.15 -0.21
CA GLU A 68 -3.93 -27.19 -1.67
C GLU A 68 -2.73 -26.49 -2.32
N HIS A 69 -2.26 -25.38 -1.74
CA HIS A 69 -1.18 -24.56 -2.32
C HIS A 69 0.16 -24.66 -1.60
N GLY A 70 0.24 -25.50 -0.56
CA GLY A 70 1.43 -25.67 0.28
C GLY A 70 1.84 -24.38 0.99
N LEU A 71 0.86 -23.68 1.58
CA LEU A 71 1.09 -22.42 2.30
C LEU A 71 1.35 -22.69 3.78
N LEU A 72 2.38 -22.02 4.31
CA LEU A 72 2.80 -22.11 5.71
C LEU A 72 2.56 -20.77 6.41
N SER A 73 2.10 -20.81 7.66
CA SER A 73 2.09 -19.63 8.52
C SER A 73 3.53 -19.26 8.89
N LEU A 74 3.94 -18.04 8.57
CA LEU A 74 5.28 -17.54 8.89
C LEU A 74 5.41 -17.06 10.33
N LEU A 75 4.30 -16.64 10.94
CA LEU A 75 4.29 -16.25 12.34
C LEU A 75 4.38 -17.47 13.27
N PRO A 76 5.12 -17.39 14.38
CA PRO A 76 5.08 -18.40 15.42
C PRO A 76 3.66 -18.61 15.92
N ARG A 77 3.27 -19.87 16.09
CA ARG A 77 1.97 -20.26 16.65
C ARG A 77 1.72 -19.58 18.00
N GLY A 78 0.57 -18.94 18.15
CA GLY A 78 0.15 -18.22 19.36
C GLY A 78 0.50 -16.73 19.38
N THR A 79 1.18 -16.20 18.35
CA THR A 79 1.54 -14.78 18.29
C THR A 79 0.29 -13.90 18.28
N LYS A 80 0.10 -13.05 19.30
CA LYS A 80 -1.06 -12.15 19.39
C LYS A 80 -0.88 -10.97 18.43
N THR A 81 -1.81 -10.83 17.50
CA THR A 81 -1.80 -9.82 16.43
C THR A 81 -2.87 -8.76 16.59
N TRP A 82 -3.84 -8.98 17.48
CA TRP A 82 -4.86 -8.00 17.83
C TRP A 82 -5.05 -7.95 19.35
N GLU A 83 -5.27 -6.76 19.88
CA GLU A 83 -5.55 -6.48 21.29
C GLU A 83 -6.70 -5.48 21.41
N GLY A 84 -7.75 -5.86 22.15
CA GLY A 84 -8.87 -4.97 22.42
C GLY A 84 -9.52 -5.22 23.77
N PRO A 85 -10.65 -4.54 24.06
CA PRO A 85 -11.30 -4.58 25.38
C PRO A 85 -11.73 -5.98 25.83
N GLY A 86 -11.84 -6.94 24.91
CA GLY A 86 -12.24 -8.32 25.16
C GLY A 86 -11.09 -9.34 25.24
N GLY A 87 -9.83 -8.89 25.17
CA GLY A 87 -8.63 -9.73 25.21
C GLY A 87 -7.78 -9.64 23.94
N GLU A 88 -6.83 -10.57 23.82
CA GLU A 88 -5.90 -10.67 22.69
C GLU A 88 -6.26 -11.86 21.78
N SER A 89 -6.02 -11.72 20.48
CA SER A 89 -6.23 -12.80 19.51
C SER A 89 -5.18 -12.80 18.40
N THR A 90 -5.14 -13.92 17.66
CA THR A 90 -4.34 -14.10 16.45
C THR A 90 -5.29 -14.20 15.26
N ILE A 91 -5.51 -13.08 14.57
CA ILE A 91 -6.44 -12.97 13.44
C ILE A 91 -5.79 -12.40 12.18
N ASP A 92 -4.70 -11.65 12.35
CA ASP A 92 -3.84 -11.26 11.24
C ASP A 92 -2.81 -12.37 10.97
N LEU A 93 -2.75 -12.85 9.72
CA LEU A 93 -1.85 -13.94 9.30
C LEU A 93 -0.91 -13.47 8.20
N THR A 94 0.25 -14.10 8.13
CA THR A 94 1.17 -14.04 6.99
C THR A 94 1.46 -15.47 6.56
N LEU A 95 0.85 -15.88 5.45
CA LEU A 95 0.99 -17.21 4.86
C LEU A 95 1.89 -17.11 3.63
N ALA A 96 2.80 -18.06 3.45
CA ALA A 96 3.67 -18.10 2.27
C ALA A 96 3.81 -19.51 1.72
N SER A 97 3.99 -19.65 0.40
CA SER A 97 4.38 -20.92 -0.20
C SER A 97 5.66 -21.46 0.44
N ALA A 98 5.76 -22.78 0.66
CA ALA A 98 6.92 -23.41 1.28
C ALA A 98 8.27 -22.88 0.76
N GLN A 99 8.41 -22.75 -0.57
CA GLN A 99 9.65 -22.27 -1.19
C GLN A 99 10.00 -20.80 -0.89
N LEU A 100 9.02 -19.97 -0.49
CA LEU A 100 9.25 -18.59 -0.05
C LEU A 100 9.51 -18.57 1.47
N ALA A 101 8.88 -19.48 2.21
CA ALA A 101 9.13 -19.62 3.64
C ALA A 101 10.59 -20.03 3.93
N ASP A 102 11.20 -20.83 3.05
CA ASP A 102 12.63 -21.18 3.13
C ASP A 102 13.57 -19.97 3.01
N GLU A 103 13.13 -18.91 2.31
CA GLU A 103 13.89 -17.67 2.13
C GLU A 103 13.58 -16.64 3.22
N MET A 104 12.75 -16.97 4.21
CA MET A 104 12.37 -16.06 5.28
C MET A 104 13.54 -15.86 6.26
N VAL A 105 13.96 -14.61 6.41
CA VAL A 105 14.94 -14.21 7.44
C VAL A 105 14.25 -14.00 8.78
N HIS A 106 13.08 -13.35 8.77
CA HIS A 106 12.34 -13.01 9.97
C HIS A 106 10.85 -12.85 9.69
N CYS A 107 10.00 -13.28 10.61
CA CYS A 107 8.60 -12.85 10.67
C CYS A 107 8.16 -12.66 12.13
N GLY A 108 7.62 -11.50 12.44
CA GLY A 108 7.24 -11.15 13.81
C GLY A 108 6.48 -9.85 13.93
N ILE A 109 6.10 -9.50 15.16
CA ILE A 109 5.48 -8.21 15.45
C ILE A 109 6.50 -7.10 15.26
N TYR A 110 6.13 -6.09 14.46
CA TYR A 110 6.95 -4.92 14.23
C TYR A 110 7.13 -4.14 15.55
N PRO A 111 8.36 -3.77 15.94
CA PRO A 111 8.62 -3.19 17.27
C PRO A 111 7.92 -1.85 17.54
N THR A 112 7.51 -1.13 16.50
CA THR A 112 6.89 0.18 16.65
C THR A 112 5.38 0.08 16.73
N GLU A 113 4.83 0.43 17.88
CA GLU A 113 3.39 0.57 18.07
C GLU A 113 2.84 1.79 17.33
N HIS A 114 1.77 1.58 16.57
CA HIS A 114 1.11 2.62 15.79
C HIS A 114 -0.17 3.16 16.44
N GLY A 115 -0.49 2.72 17.66
CA GLY A 115 -1.70 3.10 18.38
C GLY A 115 -2.98 2.51 17.78
N SER A 116 -2.83 1.40 17.05
CA SER A 116 -3.91 0.57 16.53
C SER A 116 -4.17 -0.57 17.52
N ASP A 117 -5.37 -1.13 17.50
CA ASP A 117 -5.72 -2.39 18.19
C ASP A 117 -5.07 -3.61 17.51
N HIS A 118 -4.86 -3.55 16.19
CA HIS A 118 -3.98 -4.47 15.47
C HIS A 118 -2.48 -4.13 15.66
N ARG A 119 -1.65 -5.16 15.80
CA ARG A 119 -0.20 -5.08 15.85
C ARG A 119 0.38 -5.30 14.44
N ALA A 120 1.26 -4.40 14.01
CA ALA A 120 1.88 -4.51 12.70
C ALA A 120 2.79 -5.74 12.62
N ILE A 121 2.77 -6.46 11.50
CA ILE A 121 3.63 -7.63 11.25
C ILE A 121 4.73 -7.23 10.26
N GLN A 122 5.95 -7.61 10.56
CA GLN A 122 7.10 -7.50 9.67
C GLN A 122 7.49 -8.89 9.19
N ALA A 123 7.66 -9.04 7.88
CA ALA A 123 8.21 -10.24 7.25
C ALA A 123 9.37 -9.82 6.36
N GLU A 124 10.53 -10.44 6.55
CA GLU A 124 11.77 -10.20 5.81
C GLU A 124 12.20 -11.47 5.10
N PHE A 125 12.58 -11.32 3.83
CA PHE A 125 12.98 -12.43 2.97
C PHE A 125 14.32 -12.10 2.30
N ASP A 126 15.20 -13.09 2.17
CA ASP A 126 16.45 -12.98 1.42
C ASP A 126 16.21 -13.35 -0.05
N LEU A 127 15.63 -12.40 -0.80
CA LEU A 127 15.33 -12.60 -2.21
C LEU A 127 16.22 -11.72 -3.08
N ALA A 128 16.84 -12.33 -4.08
CA ALA A 128 17.49 -11.63 -5.18
C ALA A 128 16.42 -10.97 -6.08
N MET A 129 15.92 -9.82 -5.65
CA MET A 129 14.99 -9.01 -6.44
C MET A 129 15.79 -8.11 -7.39
N PRO A 130 15.46 -8.05 -8.69
CA PRO A 130 16.07 -7.08 -9.58
C PRO A 130 15.80 -5.68 -9.01
N GLU A 131 16.86 -4.89 -8.87
CA GLU A 131 16.76 -3.53 -8.35
C GLU A 131 15.80 -2.75 -9.25
N ARG A 132 14.64 -2.38 -8.69
CA ARG A 132 13.66 -1.59 -9.42
C ARG A 132 14.14 -0.16 -9.43
N THR A 133 14.90 0.23 -10.45
CA THR A 133 15.26 1.62 -10.69
C THR A 133 13.97 2.40 -10.94
N ALA A 134 13.49 3.10 -9.91
CA ALA A 134 12.33 3.96 -10.05
C ALA A 134 12.73 5.19 -10.86
N GLU A 135 12.49 5.11 -12.18
CA GLU A 135 12.63 6.24 -13.10
C GLU A 135 11.90 7.47 -12.52
N PRO A 136 12.62 8.56 -12.22
CA PRO A 136 12.01 9.76 -11.65
C PRO A 136 10.98 10.32 -12.63
N ARG A 137 9.69 10.20 -12.27
CA ARG A 137 8.60 10.68 -13.12
C ARG A 137 8.65 12.20 -13.28
N LEU A 138 8.48 12.67 -14.51
CA LEU A 138 8.32 14.08 -14.82
C LEU A 138 7.02 14.64 -14.23
N LEU A 139 7.12 15.78 -13.54
CA LEU A 139 5.99 16.49 -12.94
C LEU A 139 5.43 17.50 -13.92
N PHE A 140 4.74 17.04 -14.97
CA PHE A 140 4.15 17.93 -16.00
C PHE A 140 3.17 18.97 -15.43
N LYS A 141 2.50 18.67 -14.31
CA LYS A 141 1.65 19.65 -13.59
C LYS A 141 2.44 20.85 -13.06
N ASN A 142 3.74 20.69 -12.86
CA ASN A 142 4.65 21.71 -12.34
C ASN A 142 5.62 22.21 -13.43
N ALA A 143 5.40 21.84 -14.69
CA ALA A 143 6.28 22.22 -15.79
C ALA A 143 6.23 23.74 -16.03
N PRO A 144 7.37 24.42 -16.17
CA PRO A 144 7.43 25.83 -16.53
C PRO A 144 7.18 26.00 -18.03
N TRP A 145 5.92 25.83 -18.47
CA TRP A 145 5.55 25.77 -19.89
C TRP A 145 6.00 26.99 -20.72
N ASN A 146 6.07 28.17 -20.11
CA ASN A 146 6.58 29.36 -20.78
C ASN A 146 8.09 29.25 -21.09
N ALA A 147 8.89 28.78 -20.12
CA ALA A 147 10.33 28.58 -20.33
C ALA A 147 10.61 27.46 -21.33
N ILE A 148 9.80 26.39 -21.31
CA ILE A 148 9.87 25.30 -22.29
C ILE A 148 9.59 25.84 -23.70
N ARG A 149 8.55 26.66 -23.86
CA ARG A 149 8.19 27.25 -25.16
C ARG A 149 9.31 28.12 -25.72
N GLU A 150 9.90 28.99 -24.90
CA GLU A 150 11.02 29.83 -25.31
C GLU A 150 12.23 28.96 -25.71
N ARG A 151 12.59 27.96 -24.89
CA ARG A 151 13.71 27.05 -25.19
C ARG A 151 13.51 26.29 -26.51
N VAL A 152 12.30 25.77 -26.75
CA VAL A 152 11.97 25.05 -27.99
C VAL A 152 12.07 26.01 -29.18
N LYS A 153 11.54 27.23 -29.07
CA LYS A 153 11.59 28.24 -30.13
C LYS A 153 13.04 28.64 -30.47
N GLU A 154 13.86 28.90 -29.45
CA GLU A 154 15.29 29.21 -29.59
C GLU A 154 16.04 28.09 -30.30
N LYS A 155 15.82 26.83 -29.90
CA LYS A 155 16.50 25.66 -30.49
C LYS A 155 16.00 25.29 -31.88
N LEU A 156 14.73 25.54 -32.21
CA LEU A 156 14.17 25.28 -33.54
C LEU A 156 14.54 26.36 -34.56
N SER A 157 14.70 27.62 -34.16
CA SER A 157 14.97 28.74 -35.08
C SER A 157 16.20 28.57 -35.98
N PRO A 158 17.35 28.02 -35.52
CA PRO A 158 18.52 27.84 -36.37
C PRO A 158 18.53 26.50 -37.12
N LEU A 159 17.57 25.60 -36.87
CA LEU A 159 17.59 24.27 -37.48
C LEU A 159 17.13 24.33 -38.95
N PRO A 160 17.84 23.62 -39.86
CA PRO A 160 17.39 23.49 -41.22
C PRO A 160 16.12 22.61 -41.26
N TRP A 161 15.15 23.01 -42.07
CA TRP A 161 13.93 22.23 -42.34
C TRP A 161 14.04 21.51 -43.68
N ASP A 162 15.17 20.84 -43.87
CA ASP A 162 15.48 19.99 -45.00
C ASP A 162 15.30 18.50 -44.64
N GLY A 163 15.37 17.64 -45.66
CA GLY A 163 15.15 16.21 -45.49
C GLY A 163 13.67 15.81 -45.55
N ASP A 164 13.43 14.51 -45.37
CA ASP A 164 12.08 13.94 -45.37
C ASP A 164 11.30 14.29 -44.09
N VAL A 165 10.00 14.00 -44.11
CA VAL A 165 9.07 14.26 -43.00
C VAL A 165 9.52 13.56 -41.72
N GLN A 166 10.13 12.37 -41.81
CA GLN A 166 10.60 11.63 -40.64
C GLN A 166 11.76 12.37 -39.96
N THR A 167 12.74 12.80 -40.75
CA THR A 167 13.91 13.55 -40.28
C THR A 167 13.50 14.86 -39.60
N GLN A 168 12.51 15.56 -40.16
CA GLN A 168 11.98 16.79 -39.56
C GLN A 168 11.21 16.50 -38.26
N THR A 169 10.48 15.38 -38.21
CA THR A 169 9.76 14.94 -37.00
C THR A 169 10.72 14.58 -35.87
N ASP A 170 11.78 13.84 -36.17
CA ASP A 170 12.78 13.43 -35.19
C ASP A 170 13.49 14.66 -34.61
N ARG A 171 13.87 15.63 -35.44
CA ARG A 171 14.46 16.91 -34.98
C ARG A 171 13.53 17.68 -34.05
N LEU A 172 12.23 17.75 -34.39
CA LEU A 172 11.24 18.40 -33.54
C LEU A 172 11.11 17.67 -32.20
N MET A 173 11.00 16.34 -32.24
CA MET A 173 10.88 15.52 -31.05
C MET A 173 12.10 15.64 -30.15
N ASP A 174 13.31 15.62 -30.71
CA ASP A 174 14.55 15.78 -29.96
C ASP A 174 14.59 17.12 -29.23
N VAL A 175 14.28 18.24 -29.91
CA VAL A 175 14.28 19.56 -29.28
C VAL A 175 13.24 19.66 -28.18
N VAL A 176 12.05 19.10 -28.39
CA VAL A 176 10.97 19.12 -27.40
C VAL A 176 11.30 18.24 -26.20
N LEU A 177 11.77 17.02 -26.43
CA LEU A 177 12.13 16.08 -25.36
C LEU A 177 13.32 16.59 -24.55
N ASP A 178 14.32 17.18 -25.18
CA ASP A 178 15.44 17.81 -24.50
C ASP A 178 14.99 18.96 -23.59
N ALA A 179 14.16 19.89 -24.11
CA ALA A 179 13.59 20.96 -23.30
C ALA A 179 12.73 20.43 -22.13
N ILE A 180 11.99 19.35 -22.35
CA ILE A 180 11.20 18.68 -21.31
C ILE A 180 12.10 18.05 -20.24
N HIS A 181 13.13 17.31 -20.64
CA HIS A 181 14.04 16.62 -19.72
C HIS A 181 14.85 17.59 -18.86
N ASP A 182 15.24 18.74 -19.42
CA ASP A 182 15.98 19.79 -18.73
C ASP A 182 15.10 20.58 -17.74
N LEU A 183 13.89 20.96 -18.17
CA LEU A 183 13.11 21.99 -17.48
C LEU A 183 11.96 21.44 -16.64
N VAL A 184 11.45 20.24 -16.94
CA VAL A 184 10.35 19.66 -16.16
C VAL A 184 10.91 19.06 -14.87
N PRO A 185 10.45 19.50 -13.69
CA PRO A 185 10.92 18.94 -12.44
C PRO A 185 10.64 17.43 -12.34
N ARG A 186 11.62 16.67 -11.86
CA ARG A 186 11.47 15.24 -11.59
C ARG A 186 10.98 15.02 -10.16
N ALA A 187 10.05 14.07 -10.01
CA ALA A 187 9.63 13.61 -8.71
C ALA A 187 10.81 12.94 -7.99
N LYS A 188 11.03 13.26 -6.72
CA LYS A 188 11.97 12.50 -5.88
C LYS A 188 11.28 11.20 -5.45
N PRO A 189 11.75 10.02 -5.89
CA PRO A 189 11.22 8.76 -5.39
C PRO A 189 11.40 8.71 -3.88
N SER A 190 10.37 8.32 -3.15
CA SER A 190 10.45 8.12 -1.71
C SER A 190 9.74 6.83 -1.34
N PRO A 191 10.34 5.98 -0.49
CA PRO A 191 9.68 4.77 0.03
C PRO A 191 8.33 5.07 0.73
N TYR A 192 8.17 6.29 1.24
CA TYR A 192 6.96 6.73 1.93
C TYR A 192 5.92 7.36 1.01
N ALA A 193 6.22 7.52 -0.28
CA ALA A 193 5.27 8.06 -1.25
C ALA A 193 4.10 7.09 -1.44
N LYS A 194 2.87 7.60 -1.32
CA LYS A 194 1.65 6.82 -1.54
C LYS A 194 0.95 7.34 -2.78
N ARG A 195 0.59 6.46 -3.73
CA ARG A 195 -0.09 6.82 -4.99
C ARG A 195 -1.43 7.52 -4.77
N TRP A 196 -2.15 7.13 -3.71
CA TRP A 196 -3.42 7.73 -3.30
C TRP A 196 -3.26 9.06 -2.54
N TRP A 197 -2.04 9.52 -2.23
CA TRP A 197 -1.85 10.74 -1.45
C TRP A 197 -2.06 12.00 -2.29
N THR A 198 -2.88 12.93 -1.80
CA THR A 198 -3.21 14.17 -2.52
C THR A 198 -2.71 15.43 -1.81
N THR A 199 -2.68 16.53 -2.55
CA THR A 199 -2.39 17.87 -2.00
C THR A 199 -3.41 18.27 -0.94
N ASP A 200 -4.67 17.88 -1.07
CA ASP A 200 -5.70 18.18 -0.09
C ASP A 200 -5.52 17.38 1.21
N LEU A 201 -5.13 16.10 1.13
CA LEU A 201 -4.71 15.34 2.32
C LEU A 201 -3.51 15.99 3.02
N THR A 202 -2.60 16.60 2.27
CA THR A 202 -1.49 17.37 2.85
C THR A 202 -1.99 18.60 3.62
N LYS A 203 -2.97 19.33 3.07
CA LYS A 203 -3.59 20.48 3.75
C LYS A 203 -4.31 20.04 5.03
N LEU A 204 -5.15 18.99 4.95
CA LEU A 204 -5.87 18.43 6.09
C LEU A 204 -4.92 17.95 7.19
N ARG A 205 -3.83 17.25 6.83
CA ARG A 205 -2.80 16.83 7.78
C ARG A 205 -2.18 18.02 8.51
N ARG A 206 -1.89 19.12 7.81
CA ARG A 206 -1.33 20.34 8.43
C ARG A 206 -2.32 20.94 9.42
N THR A 207 -3.59 21.09 9.04
CA THR A 207 -4.65 21.61 9.92
C THR A 207 -4.82 20.75 11.17
N TYR A 208 -4.96 19.43 11.00
CA TYR A 208 -5.04 18.48 12.11
C TYR A 208 -3.82 18.56 13.03
N THR A 209 -2.61 18.54 12.46
CA THR A 209 -1.37 18.58 13.24
C THR A 209 -1.25 19.86 14.04
N PHE A 210 -1.64 21.00 13.45
CA PHE A 210 -1.66 22.30 14.12
C PHE A 210 -2.57 22.28 15.36
N TRP A 211 -3.84 21.92 15.20
CA TRP A 211 -4.81 21.90 16.30
C TRP A 211 -4.43 20.90 17.39
N ARG A 212 -4.00 19.70 16.99
CA ARG A 212 -3.52 18.67 17.92
C ARG A 212 -2.33 19.16 18.73
N ASN A 213 -1.34 19.79 18.08
CA ASN A 213 -0.14 20.28 18.77
C ASN A 213 -0.47 21.45 19.70
N LEU A 214 -1.36 22.35 19.29
CA LEU A 214 -1.83 23.47 20.09
C LEU A 214 -2.57 23.00 21.35
N ALA A 215 -3.52 22.07 21.22
CA ALA A 215 -4.23 21.47 22.36
C ALA A 215 -3.25 20.76 23.32
N ARG A 216 -2.32 19.96 22.77
CA ARG A 216 -1.28 19.28 23.56
C ARG A 216 -0.34 20.24 24.29
N ALA A 217 0.00 21.37 23.68
CA ALA A 217 0.86 22.38 24.31
C ALA A 217 0.14 23.05 25.49
N ARG A 218 -1.14 23.41 25.32
CA ARG A 218 -1.96 24.00 26.39
C ARG A 218 -2.17 23.04 27.55
N ARG A 219 -2.45 21.76 27.25
CA ARG A 219 -2.55 20.71 28.26
C ARG A 219 -1.25 20.51 29.05
N ARG A 220 -0.09 20.54 28.37
CA ARG A 220 1.23 20.48 29.03
C ARG A 220 1.50 21.68 29.94
N ALA A 221 0.92 22.84 29.62
CA ALA A 221 0.95 24.02 30.48
C ALA A 221 -0.12 24.00 31.60
N GLY A 222 -0.79 22.86 31.82
CA GLY A 222 -1.84 22.71 32.85
C GLY A 222 -3.19 23.33 32.48
N GLN A 223 -3.34 23.86 31.27
CA GLN A 223 -4.57 24.52 30.80
C GLN A 223 -5.26 23.65 29.75
N ARG A 224 -6.15 22.77 30.20
CA ARG A 224 -7.03 22.04 29.27
C ARG A 224 -8.15 22.99 28.81
N ILE A 225 -8.19 23.24 27.50
CA ILE A 225 -9.20 24.10 26.87
C ILE A 225 -10.07 23.19 25.99
N ASP A 226 -11.31 22.93 26.42
CA ASP A 226 -12.18 21.95 25.75
C ASP A 226 -12.43 22.29 24.28
N SER A 227 -12.59 23.57 23.93
CA SER A 227 -12.77 23.99 22.54
C SER A 227 -11.59 23.66 21.62
N LEU A 228 -10.36 23.62 22.16
CA LEU A 228 -9.17 23.20 21.40
C LEU A 228 -9.10 21.68 21.27
N GLU A 229 -9.50 20.94 22.30
CA GLU A 229 -9.59 19.47 22.26
C GLU A 229 -10.65 19.03 21.25
N ASP A 230 -11.81 19.68 21.23
CA ASP A 230 -12.88 19.43 20.27
C ASP A 230 -12.44 19.74 18.84
N ARG A 231 -11.76 20.88 18.63
CA ARG A 231 -11.23 21.23 17.30
C ARG A 231 -10.15 20.26 16.82
N ALA A 232 -9.28 19.80 17.73
CA ALA A 232 -8.29 18.78 17.41
C ALA A 232 -8.94 17.43 17.06
N LYS A 233 -10.03 17.07 17.75
CA LYS A 233 -10.83 15.87 17.47
C LYS A 233 -11.55 15.96 16.13
N GLU A 234 -12.21 17.09 15.85
CA GLU A 234 -12.94 17.34 14.59
C GLU A 234 -11.99 17.31 13.39
N SER A 235 -10.91 18.09 13.43
CA SER A 235 -9.89 18.08 12.36
C SER A 235 -9.20 16.73 12.20
N GLY A 236 -9.02 15.99 13.30
CA GLY A 236 -8.57 14.61 13.27
C GLY A 236 -9.56 13.71 12.53
N LYS A 237 -10.86 13.78 12.87
CA LYS A 237 -11.90 13.00 12.19
C LYS A 237 -11.93 13.30 10.69
N GLU A 238 -11.98 14.58 10.32
CA GLU A 238 -12.01 15.01 8.92
C GLU A 238 -10.82 14.47 8.11
N TYR A 239 -9.61 14.57 8.66
CA TYR A 239 -8.40 14.05 8.03
C TYR A 239 -8.43 12.53 7.84
N HIS A 240 -8.81 11.76 8.87
CA HIS A 240 -8.85 10.30 8.77
C HIS A 240 -9.99 9.81 7.88
N ASP A 241 -11.15 10.48 7.89
CA ASP A 241 -12.26 10.17 6.99
C ASP A 241 -11.90 10.47 5.53
N ALA A 242 -11.20 11.57 5.28
CA ALA A 242 -10.68 11.90 3.95
C ALA A 242 -9.64 10.86 3.47
N ILE A 243 -8.75 10.38 4.36
CA ILE A 243 -7.84 9.28 4.03
C ILE A 243 -8.62 8.02 3.63
N LYS A 244 -9.62 7.61 4.41
CA LYS A 244 -10.42 6.41 4.12
C LYS A 244 -11.11 6.52 2.76
N ARG A 245 -11.74 7.67 2.48
CA ARG A 245 -12.37 7.94 1.18
C ARG A 245 -11.36 7.86 0.04
N GLN A 246 -10.24 8.58 0.16
CA GLN A 246 -9.25 8.64 -0.92
C GLN A 246 -8.58 7.29 -1.19
N LYS A 247 -8.31 6.49 -0.15
CA LYS A 247 -7.80 5.12 -0.30
C LYS A 247 -8.80 4.25 -1.06
N LYS A 248 -10.08 4.33 -0.70
CA LYS A 248 -11.15 3.57 -1.38
C LYS A 248 -11.26 3.99 -2.85
N THR A 249 -11.41 5.29 -3.13
CA THR A 249 -11.51 5.80 -4.51
C THR A 249 -10.31 5.39 -5.34
N HIS A 250 -9.09 5.54 -4.81
CA HIS A 250 -7.90 5.12 -5.55
C HIS A 250 -7.86 3.61 -5.83
N TRP A 251 -8.34 2.78 -4.90
CA TRP A 251 -8.41 1.34 -5.10
C TRP A 251 -9.45 0.97 -6.16
N ASP A 252 -10.63 1.58 -6.09
CA ASP A 252 -11.70 1.37 -7.08
C ASP A 252 -11.22 1.79 -8.48
N ASP A 253 -10.55 2.95 -8.60
CA ASP A 253 -9.95 3.43 -9.86
C ASP A 253 -8.85 2.49 -10.37
N PHE A 254 -8.00 1.97 -9.46
CA PHE A 254 -6.92 1.05 -9.82
C PHE A 254 -7.44 -0.26 -10.39
N LEU A 255 -8.51 -0.82 -9.79
CA LEU A 255 -9.15 -2.04 -10.26
C LEU A 255 -9.92 -1.86 -11.57
N ALA A 256 -10.44 -0.66 -11.84
CA ALA A 256 -11.13 -0.36 -13.09
C ALA A 256 -10.18 -0.26 -14.31
N ASP A 257 -8.88 -0.04 -14.06
CA ASP A 257 -7.87 0.05 -15.10
C ASP A 257 -7.31 -1.34 -15.43
N GLY A 258 -7.76 -1.90 -16.56
CA GLY A 258 -7.38 -3.22 -17.06
C GLY A 258 -5.90 -3.36 -17.45
N THR A 259 -5.08 -2.31 -17.36
CA THR A 259 -3.62 -2.39 -17.56
C THR A 259 -2.85 -2.67 -16.26
N ASN A 260 -3.51 -2.62 -15.10
CA ASN A 260 -2.90 -2.82 -13.80
C ASN A 260 -2.93 -4.29 -13.31
N ILE A 261 -3.63 -5.20 -14.01
CA ILE A 261 -3.81 -6.61 -13.65
C ILE A 261 -3.21 -7.50 -14.73
#